data_AF-A0A1E3SI88-F1
#
_entry.id   AF-A0A1E3SI88-F1
#
_cell.length_a   1.000
_cell.length_b   1.000
_cell.length_c   1.000
_cell.angle_alpha   90.00
_cell.angle_beta   90.00
_cell.angle_gamma   90.00
#
_symmetry.space_group_name_H-M   'P 1'
#
loop_
_entity.id
_entity.type
_entity.pdbx_description
1 polymer ?
#
loop_
_entity_poly.entity_id
_entity_poly.type
_entity_poly.pdbx_seq_one_letter_code
_entity_poly.pdbx_strand_id
1 'polypeptide(L)'
;MEGVYTYLDEDGDTSTWTIRTVCSPQCVAHVTTTPGHGFAAPLVNGRHTVTRTVPDGITCPAYMLGDNGSLWDGGVYPVTVHQWWDPASLRGEADFLSSSAWCGIPDPHDTFTLTRIG
;
A
#
# COMPACT_ATOMS: atom_id res chain seq x y z
N MET A 1 -1.04 9.02 -16.94
CA MET A 1 -1.45 7.71 -16.43
C MET A 1 -2.82 7.86 -15.81
N GLU A 2 -3.86 7.87 -16.63
CA GLU A 2 -5.25 8.10 -16.19
C GLU A 2 -6.12 6.88 -16.54
N GLY A 3 -6.94 6.47 -15.60
CA GLY A 3 -7.85 5.35 -15.76
C GLY A 3 -7.99 4.50 -14.52
N VAL A 4 -8.62 3.35 -14.70
CA VAL A 4 -8.81 2.33 -13.67
C VAL A 4 -7.80 1.21 -13.91
N TYR A 5 -7.21 0.70 -12.84
CA TYR A 5 -6.16 -0.32 -12.87
C TYR A 5 -6.45 -1.41 -11.85
N THR A 6 -6.20 -2.66 -12.21
CA THR A 6 -6.03 -3.75 -11.25
C THR A 6 -4.64 -3.64 -10.66
N TYR A 7 -4.58 -3.48 -9.33
CA TYR A 7 -3.39 -3.70 -8.52
C TYR A 7 -3.29 -5.19 -8.22
N LEU A 8 -2.10 -5.75 -8.39
CA LEU A 8 -1.74 -7.11 -8.00
C LEU A 8 -0.31 -7.07 -7.45
N ASP A 9 -0.14 -7.48 -6.20
CA ASP A 9 1.17 -7.63 -5.57
C ASP A 9 1.74 -9.06 -5.68
N GLU A 10 2.92 -9.28 -5.11
CA GLU A 10 3.64 -10.56 -5.24
C GLU A 10 3.04 -11.69 -4.41
N ASP A 11 2.29 -11.36 -3.35
CA ASP A 11 1.53 -12.29 -2.52
C ASP A 11 0.19 -12.70 -3.16
N GLY A 12 -0.21 -12.01 -4.23
CA GLY A 12 -1.44 -12.27 -4.97
C GLY A 12 -2.65 -11.49 -4.48
N ASP A 13 -2.45 -10.53 -3.58
CA ASP A 13 -3.46 -9.61 -3.11
C ASP A 13 -3.82 -8.61 -4.21
N THR A 14 -5.11 -8.30 -4.31
CA THR A 14 -5.63 -7.48 -5.41
C THR A 14 -6.50 -6.34 -4.93
N SER A 15 -6.40 -5.21 -5.64
CA SER A 15 -7.26 -4.06 -5.43
C SER A 15 -7.55 -3.36 -6.75
N THR A 16 -8.53 -2.45 -6.75
CA THR A 16 -8.79 -1.56 -7.88
C THR A 16 -8.28 -0.18 -7.54
N TRP A 17 -7.44 0.39 -8.41
CA TRP A 17 -6.94 1.75 -8.32
C TRP A 17 -7.56 2.61 -9.41
N THR A 18 -8.20 3.70 -9.04
CA THR A 18 -8.59 4.77 -9.96
C THR A 18 -7.56 5.88 -9.86
N ILE A 19 -6.86 6.15 -10.96
CA ILE A 19 -5.78 7.14 -11.01
C ILE A 19 -6.20 8.32 -11.90
N ARG A 20 -6.13 9.53 -11.32
CA ARG A 20 -6.25 10.80 -12.05
C ARG A 20 -4.95 11.58 -11.93
N THR A 21 -4.31 11.91 -13.05
CA THR A 21 -3.07 12.70 -13.04
C THR A 21 -3.37 14.17 -13.34
N VAL A 22 -2.86 15.09 -12.51
CA VAL A 22 -2.94 16.54 -12.76
C VAL A 22 -1.52 17.09 -12.83
N CYS A 23 -1.20 17.91 -13.83
CA CYS A 23 0.13 18.48 -14.04
C CYS A 23 0.10 20.01 -14.00
N SER A 24 0.68 20.61 -12.96
CA SER A 24 0.93 22.07 -12.87
C SER A 24 1.78 22.45 -11.64
N PRO A 25 3.01 23.00 -11.79
CA PRO A 25 4.00 22.71 -12.84
C PRO A 25 4.56 21.27 -12.75
N GLN A 26 4.28 20.55 -11.66
CA GLN A 26 4.64 19.16 -11.45
C GLN A 26 3.42 18.26 -11.64
N CYS A 27 3.63 17.01 -12.05
CA CYS A 27 2.56 16.02 -12.17
C CYS A 27 2.32 15.30 -10.85
N VAL A 28 1.06 15.14 -10.48
CA VAL A 28 0.63 14.41 -9.28
C VAL A 28 -0.45 13.40 -9.68
N ALA A 29 -0.26 12.15 -9.30
CA ALA A 29 -1.28 11.10 -9.42
C ALA A 29 -2.15 11.11 -8.16
N HIS A 30 -3.44 11.37 -8.33
CA HIS A 30 -4.46 11.18 -7.30
C HIS A 30 -5.04 9.78 -7.46
N VAL A 31 -4.79 8.93 -6.47
CA VAL A 31 -5.19 7.53 -6.47
C VAL A 31 -6.35 7.34 -5.50
N THR A 32 -7.39 6.65 -5.94
CA THR A 32 -8.46 6.12 -5.09
C THR A 32 -8.40 4.60 -5.17
N THR A 33 -8.33 3.93 -4.02
CA THR A 33 -8.29 2.46 -3.92
C THR A 33 -9.62 1.95 -3.39
N THR A 34 -10.01 0.73 -3.76
CA THR A 34 -11.12 0.04 -3.10
C THR A 34 -10.56 -0.73 -1.89
N PRO A 35 -11.10 -0.57 -0.66
CA PRO A 35 -12.37 0.09 -0.30
C PRO A 35 -12.22 1.55 0.21
N GLY A 36 -12.28 2.53 -0.70
CA GLY A 36 -12.53 3.94 -0.37
C GLY A 36 -11.36 4.76 0.17
N HIS A 37 -10.13 4.24 0.20
CA HIS A 37 -8.96 5.03 0.58
C HIS A 37 -8.42 5.82 -0.60
N GLY A 38 -7.66 6.87 -0.34
CA GLY A 38 -7.03 7.65 -1.40
C GLY A 38 -5.75 8.34 -0.96
N PHE A 39 -4.88 8.60 -1.92
CA PHE A 39 -3.61 9.28 -1.70
C PHE A 39 -3.16 10.04 -2.94
N ALA A 40 -2.19 10.93 -2.77
CA ALA A 40 -1.56 11.66 -3.86
C ALA A 40 -0.07 11.29 -3.95
N ALA A 41 0.40 11.02 -5.16
CA ALA A 41 1.79 10.66 -5.43
C ALA A 41 2.39 11.60 -6.50
N PRO A 42 3.24 12.57 -6.11
CA PRO A 42 3.97 13.38 -7.07
C PRO A 42 4.88 12.52 -7.96
N LEU A 43 5.06 12.96 -9.20
CA LEU A 43 6.03 12.40 -10.13
C LEU A 43 7.41 13.00 -9.84
N VAL A 44 8.33 12.17 -9.35
CA VAL A 44 9.70 12.53 -8.98
C VAL A 44 10.65 11.60 -9.75
N ASN A 45 11.58 12.16 -10.51
CA ASN A 45 12.56 11.40 -11.29
C ASN A 45 11.95 10.28 -12.18
N GLY A 46 10.79 10.56 -12.78
CA GLY A 46 10.09 9.63 -13.66
C GLY A 46 9.23 8.57 -12.96
N ARG A 47 9.16 8.58 -11.62
CA ARG A 47 8.32 7.66 -10.84
C ARG A 47 7.33 8.43 -10.00
N HIS A 48 6.12 7.91 -9.86
CA HIS A 48 5.21 8.42 -8.83
C HIS A 48 5.67 7.89 -7.49
N THR A 49 5.76 8.75 -6.49
CA THR A 49 6.30 8.40 -5.17
C THR A 49 5.45 9.02 -4.07
N VAL A 50 5.21 8.27 -2.99
CA VAL A 50 4.48 8.75 -1.81
C VAL A 50 4.97 8.04 -0.56
N THR A 51 5.07 8.77 0.55
CA THR A 51 5.17 8.17 1.89
C THR A 51 3.89 8.48 2.65
N ARG A 52 3.20 7.46 3.14
CA ARG A 52 1.90 7.60 3.83
C ARG A 52 1.75 6.60 4.97
N THR A 53 0.84 6.89 5.89
CA THR A 53 0.37 5.91 6.88
C THR A 53 -0.89 5.23 6.36
N VAL A 54 -0.88 3.91 6.29
CA VAL A 54 -2.05 3.08 6.01
C VAL A 54 -2.60 2.63 7.36
N PRO A 55 -3.83 3.05 7.77
CA PRO A 55 -4.38 2.73 9.08
C PRO A 55 -4.53 1.23 9.34
N ASP A 56 -4.87 0.49 8.29
CA ASP A 56 -5.20 -0.93 8.37
C ASP A 56 -4.15 -1.82 7.69
N GLY A 57 -2.87 -1.55 7.94
CA GLY A 57 -1.78 -2.13 7.14
C GLY A 57 -1.12 -3.39 7.71
N ILE A 58 -1.31 -3.71 9.00
CA ILE A 58 -0.82 -4.95 9.60
C ILE A 58 -1.92 -5.59 10.42
N THR A 59 -2.15 -6.88 10.21
CA THR A 59 -3.03 -7.69 11.05
C THR A 59 -2.19 -8.61 11.93
N CYS A 60 -2.19 -8.38 13.24
CA CYS A 60 -1.56 -9.29 14.20
C CYS A 60 -2.55 -10.36 14.67
N PRO A 61 -2.17 -11.65 14.69
CA PRO A 61 -3.05 -12.72 15.15
C PRO A 61 -3.27 -12.67 16.67
N ALA A 62 -4.46 -13.07 17.12
CA ALA A 62 -4.68 -13.36 18.53
C ALA A 62 -3.97 -14.67 18.90
N TYR A 63 -3.35 -14.73 20.08
CA TYR A 63 -2.72 -15.97 20.56
C TYR A 63 -2.96 -16.21 22.04
N MET A 64 -3.11 -17.50 22.38
CA MET A 64 -3.22 -17.98 23.75
C MET A 64 -1.81 -18.31 24.26
N LEU A 65 -1.38 -17.64 25.33
CA LEU A 65 -0.10 -17.89 25.98
C LEU A 65 -0.28 -18.80 27.20
N GLY A 66 0.23 -20.03 27.09
CA GLY A 66 0.33 -21.01 28.16
C GLY A 66 -1.00 -21.68 28.57
N ASP A 67 -0.89 -22.71 29.42
CA ASP A 67 -2.04 -23.47 29.96
C ASP A 67 -2.96 -22.62 30.87
N ASN A 68 -2.58 -21.37 31.16
CA ASN A 68 -3.32 -20.44 32.00
C ASN A 68 -4.35 -19.59 31.24
N GLY A 69 -4.48 -19.79 29.91
CA GLY A 69 -5.51 -19.14 29.09
C GLY A 69 -5.34 -17.63 28.92
N SER A 70 -4.10 -17.10 29.04
CA SER A 70 -3.86 -15.67 28.85
C SER A 70 -3.99 -15.32 27.37
N LEU A 71 -5.05 -14.61 27.01
CA LEU A 71 -5.32 -14.15 25.66
C LEU A 71 -4.54 -12.86 25.39
N TRP A 72 -3.74 -12.87 24.33
CA TRP A 72 -3.25 -11.65 23.71
C TRP A 72 -4.16 -11.35 22.53
N ASP A 73 -4.88 -10.23 22.64
CA ASP A 73 -5.80 -9.81 21.59
C ASP A 73 -5.02 -9.49 20.31
N GLY A 74 -5.52 -10.04 19.21
CA GLY A 74 -5.10 -9.65 17.87
C GLY A 74 -5.57 -8.23 17.57
N GLY A 75 -5.22 -7.72 16.39
CA GLY A 75 -5.67 -6.39 16.00
C GLY A 75 -5.10 -5.93 14.68
N VAL A 76 -5.65 -4.83 14.20
CA VAL A 76 -5.19 -4.14 13.01
C VAL A 76 -4.41 -2.91 13.46
N TYR A 77 -3.23 -2.71 12.88
CA TYR A 77 -2.28 -1.65 13.24
C TYR A 77 -1.89 -0.82 12.02
N PRO A 78 -1.63 0.49 12.21
CA PRO A 78 -1.16 1.34 11.13
C PRO A 78 0.28 0.99 10.73
N VAL A 79 0.58 1.16 9.45
CA VAL A 79 1.94 1.02 8.91
C VAL A 79 2.31 2.24 8.07
N THR A 80 3.53 2.73 8.22
CA THR A 80 4.09 3.76 7.34
C THR A 80 4.71 3.09 6.14
N VAL A 81 4.23 3.44 4.94
CA VAL A 81 4.66 2.87 3.67
C VAL A 81 5.29 3.95 2.82
N HIS A 82 6.47 3.68 2.28
CA HIS A 82 7.00 4.38 1.11
C HIS A 82 6.64 3.57 -0.13
N GLN A 83 5.93 4.17 -1.07
CA GLN A 83 5.47 3.48 -2.27
C GLN A 83 5.88 4.27 -3.50
N TRP A 84 6.31 3.55 -4.53
CA TRP A 84 6.59 4.15 -5.83
C TRP A 84 6.16 3.25 -6.99
N TRP A 85 5.92 3.85 -8.15
CA TRP A 85 5.72 3.11 -9.39
C TRP A 85 6.17 3.90 -10.62
N ASP A 86 6.56 3.18 -11.65
CA ASP A 86 6.89 3.73 -12.96
C ASP A 86 5.63 3.76 -13.85
N PRO A 87 5.20 4.93 -14.36
CA PRO A 87 4.01 5.06 -15.18
C PRO A 87 4.13 4.41 -16.57
N ALA A 88 5.34 4.11 -17.05
CA ALA A 88 5.57 3.47 -18.35
C ALA A 88 5.53 1.94 -18.25
N SER A 89 6.20 1.36 -17.26
CA SER A 89 6.21 -0.09 -17.04
C SER A 89 5.03 -0.60 -16.22
N LEU A 90 4.32 0.30 -15.52
CA LEU A 90 3.22 -0.02 -14.61
C LEU A 90 3.63 -1.00 -13.49
N ARG A 91 4.89 -0.91 -13.06
CA ARG A 91 5.46 -1.69 -11.96
C ARG A 91 5.88 -0.77 -10.83
N GLY A 92 5.76 -1.25 -9.60
CA GLY A 92 6.10 -0.50 -8.41
C GLY A 92 6.51 -1.39 -7.25
N GLU A 93 6.85 -0.72 -6.16
CA GLU A 93 7.25 -1.35 -4.90
C GLU A 93 6.68 -0.54 -3.73
N ALA A 94 6.39 -1.25 -2.65
CA ALA A 94 5.97 -0.72 -1.37
C ALA A 94 6.98 -1.16 -0.29
N ASP A 95 7.66 -0.19 0.31
CA ASP A 95 8.55 -0.39 1.44
C ASP A 95 7.79 -0.07 2.74
N PHE A 96 7.60 -1.06 3.60
CA PHE A 96 6.98 -0.91 4.91
C PHE A 96 8.02 -0.46 5.93
N LEU A 97 8.01 0.83 6.27
CA LEU A 97 9.07 1.48 7.05
C LEU A 97 8.95 1.26 8.56
N SER A 98 7.71 1.32 9.09
CA SER A 98 7.48 1.24 10.53
C SER A 98 6.01 0.96 10.86
N SER A 99 5.80 0.29 11.99
CA SER A 99 4.48 0.08 12.59
C SER A 99 4.58 0.03 14.10
N SER A 100 3.47 0.34 14.79
CA SER A 100 3.30 0.08 16.22
C SER A 100 2.84 -1.34 16.54
N ALA A 101 2.69 -2.20 15.52
CA ALA A 101 2.31 -3.60 15.67
C ALA A 101 3.32 -4.37 16.52
N TRP A 102 2.84 -5.08 17.54
CA TRP A 102 3.70 -5.92 18.38
C TRP A 102 4.23 -7.15 17.63
N CYS A 103 3.53 -7.60 16.59
CA CYS A 103 3.92 -8.75 15.78
C CYS A 103 5.02 -8.42 14.74
N GLY A 104 5.41 -7.15 14.61
CA GLY A 104 6.40 -6.69 13.63
C GLY A 104 5.85 -6.62 12.20
N ILE A 105 6.74 -6.31 11.26
CA ILE A 105 6.50 -6.34 9.82
C ILE A 105 7.23 -7.57 9.27
N PRO A 106 6.53 -8.67 8.96
CA PRO A 106 7.17 -9.90 8.49
C PRO A 106 7.76 -9.75 7.08
N ASP A 107 7.11 -8.96 6.23
CA ASP A 107 7.57 -8.65 4.88
C ASP A 107 7.68 -7.12 4.68
N PRO A 108 8.90 -6.57 4.71
CA PRO A 108 9.10 -5.14 4.62
C PRO A 108 9.11 -4.59 3.19
N HIS A 109 9.11 -5.43 2.15
CA HIS A 109 9.19 -5.00 0.76
C HIS A 109 8.25 -5.82 -0.12
N ASP A 110 7.34 -5.15 -0.81
CA ASP A 110 6.38 -5.81 -1.68
C ASP A 110 6.39 -5.19 -3.09
N THR A 111 6.51 -6.04 -4.12
CA THR A 111 6.45 -5.61 -5.51
C THR A 111 5.06 -5.78 -6.09
N PHE A 112 4.62 -4.80 -6.90
CA PHE A 112 3.29 -4.86 -7.51
C PHE A 112 3.28 -4.42 -8.96
N THR A 113 2.20 -4.82 -9.64
CA THR A 113 1.89 -4.43 -11.01
C THR A 113 0.54 -3.75 -11.10
N LEU A 114 0.41 -2.82 -12.05
CA LEU A 114 -0.83 -2.16 -12.40
C LEU A 114 -1.26 -2.59 -13.80
N THR A 115 -2.42 -3.20 -13.93
CA THR A 115 -2.98 -3.60 -15.23
C THR A 115 -4.19 -2.72 -15.55
N ARG A 116 -4.15 -1.99 -16.66
CA ARG A 116 -5.25 -1.08 -17.03
C ARG A 116 -6.53 -1.85 -17.32
N ILE A 117 -7.64 -1.39 -16.74
CA ILE A 117 -8.99 -1.89 -17.00
C ILE A 117 -9.65 -0.92 -17.98
N GLY A 118 -9.81 -1.35 -19.24
CA GLY A 118 -10.51 -0.58 -20.30
C GLY A 118 -9.68 0.54 -20.91
#